data_AF-A0A314XUB4-F1
#
_entry.id   AF-A0A314XUB4-F1
#
_cell.length_a   1.000
_cell.length_b   1.000
_cell.length_c   1.000
_cell.angle_alpha   90.00
_cell.angle_beta   90.00
_cell.angle_gamma   90.00
#
_symmetry.space_group_name_H-M   'P 1'
#
loop_
_entity.id
_entity.type
_entity.pdbx_description
1 polymer ?
#
loop_
_entity_poly.entity_id
_entity_poly.type
_entity_poly.pdbx_seq_one_letter_code
_entity_poly.pdbx_strand_id
1 'polypeptide(L)'
;MENSETTTTISSAPNPVGQKVHRYAVWAVLPDHVSNRIKKVMEGLRDEFGGPEIQPHIPVLGSIHSKEDDIVRNFKEACGKTACYTCTVVDVLTGRFYYQNVYLFIHPDQVSSPTGNFNYCFDRLGK
;
A
#
# COMPACT_ATOMS: atom_id res chain seq x y z
N MET A 1 -16.12 -47.90 34.85
CA MET A 1 -16.86 -46.86 34.12
C MET A 1 -16.28 -45.54 34.57
N GLU A 2 -15.02 -45.28 34.25
CA GLU A 2 -14.50 -44.72 32.99
C GLU A 2 -14.65 -43.20 33.00
N ASN A 3 -13.52 -42.56 33.29
CA ASN A 3 -13.32 -41.13 33.38
C ASN A 3 -13.26 -40.57 31.96
N SER A 4 -13.94 -39.46 31.68
CA SER A 4 -13.75 -38.72 30.43
C SER A 4 -13.40 -37.27 30.74
N GLU A 5 -12.11 -37.05 30.97
CA GLU A 5 -11.49 -35.73 30.83
C GLU A 5 -11.42 -35.41 29.32
N THR A 6 -12.15 -34.39 28.90
CA THR A 6 -12.10 -33.92 27.52
C THR A 6 -10.86 -33.03 27.37
N THR A 7 -9.73 -33.65 27.08
CA THR A 7 -8.51 -32.95 26.66
C THR A 7 -8.77 -32.34 25.28
N THR A 8 -9.11 -31.05 25.26
CA THR A 8 -9.09 -30.24 24.03
C THR A 8 -7.64 -30.08 23.60
N THR A 9 -7.22 -30.95 22.68
CA THR A 9 -5.93 -30.87 22.00
C THR A 9 -5.85 -29.54 21.25
N ILE A 10 -5.15 -28.57 21.82
CA ILE A 10 -4.70 -27.37 21.12
C ILE A 10 -3.73 -27.90 20.05
N SER A 11 -4.19 -27.94 18.80
CA SER A 11 -3.35 -28.27 17.66
C SER A 11 -2.28 -27.18 17.52
N SER A 12 -1.13 -27.40 18.14
CA SER A 12 0.10 -26.67 17.86
C SER A 12 0.62 -27.17 16.51
N ALA A 13 -0.02 -26.76 15.42
CA ALA A 13 0.61 -26.86 14.12
C ALA A 13 1.96 -26.14 14.22
N PRO A 14 3.07 -26.78 13.84
CA PRO A 14 4.37 -26.13 13.87
C PRO A 14 4.30 -24.94 12.90
N ASN A 15 4.56 -23.73 13.41
CA ASN A 15 4.71 -22.54 12.57
C ASN A 15 5.71 -22.89 11.45
N PRO A 16 5.35 -22.76 10.17
CA PRO A 16 6.26 -23.09 9.10
C PRO A 16 7.53 -22.23 9.23
N VAL A 17 8.67 -22.87 8.94
CA VAL A 17 10.02 -22.31 8.87
C VAL A 17 9.99 -20.84 8.44
N GLY A 18 10.61 -19.99 9.26
CA GLY A 18 10.37 -18.55 9.32
C GLY A 18 10.19 -17.87 7.97
N GLN A 19 8.96 -17.37 7.73
CA GLN A 19 8.65 -16.57 6.54
C GLN A 19 9.68 -15.44 6.37
N LYS A 20 10.13 -15.28 5.12
CA LYS A 20 11.08 -14.27 4.73
C LYS A 20 10.47 -12.88 4.89
N VAL A 21 11.26 -11.95 5.40
CA VAL A 21 10.89 -10.53 5.45
C VAL A 21 11.14 -9.92 4.07
N HIS A 22 10.14 -9.20 3.55
CA HIS A 22 10.21 -8.47 2.30
C HIS A 22 9.92 -6.98 2.54
N ARG A 23 10.23 -6.15 1.53
CA ARG A 23 9.92 -4.72 1.52
C ARG A 23 8.66 -4.48 0.70
N TYR A 24 7.66 -3.84 1.31
CA TYR A 24 6.37 -3.53 0.70
C TYR A 24 6.12 -2.02 0.66
N ALA A 25 5.25 -1.62 -0.26
CA ALA A 25 4.64 -0.30 -0.32
C ALA A 25 3.13 -0.48 -0.52
N VAL A 26 2.36 0.49 -0.04
CA VAL A 26 0.91 0.54 -0.23
C VAL A 26 0.57 1.79 -1.03
N TRP A 27 -0.21 1.58 -2.08
CA TRP A 27 -0.63 2.62 -2.99
C TRP A 27 -2.14 2.72 -3.03
N ALA A 28 -2.66 3.94 -3.10
CA ALA A 28 -4.04 4.17 -3.52
C ALA A 28 -4.11 4.10 -5.05
N VAL A 29 -5.10 3.36 -5.54
CA VAL A 29 -5.37 3.18 -6.97
C VAL A 29 -6.39 4.20 -7.44
N LEU A 30 -6.19 4.73 -8.65
CA LEU A 30 -7.11 5.70 -9.25
C LEU A 30 -8.23 4.98 -10.00
N PRO A 31 -9.44 5.57 -10.10
CA PRO A 31 -10.48 5.05 -10.99
C PRO A 31 -9.98 4.95 -12.43
N ASP A 32 -10.41 3.92 -13.17
CA ASP A 32 -9.88 3.59 -14.51
C ASP A 32 -9.84 4.76 -15.48
N HIS A 33 -10.90 5.57 -15.52
CA HIS A 33 -10.97 6.73 -16.43
C HIS A 33 -9.91 7.80 -16.10
N VAL A 34 -9.54 7.98 -14.83
CA VAL A 34 -8.48 8.89 -14.40
C VAL A 34 -7.12 8.25 -14.66
N SER A 35 -6.95 6.98 -14.28
CA SER A 35 -5.72 6.22 -14.49
C SER A 35 -5.32 6.20 -15.96
N ASN A 36 -6.26 5.91 -16.87
CA ASN A 36 -6.01 5.87 -18.31
C ASN A 36 -5.59 7.23 -18.89
N ARG A 37 -6.17 8.34 -18.38
CA ARG A 37 -5.78 9.69 -18.81
C ARG A 37 -4.37 10.03 -18.38
N ILE A 38 -4.02 9.73 -17.13
CA ILE A 38 -2.67 9.96 -16.58
C ILE A 38 -1.66 9.05 -17.29
N LYS A 39 -2.00 7.80 -17.54
CA LYS A 39 -1.15 6.84 -18.25
C LYS A 39 -0.75 7.34 -19.63
N LYS A 40 -1.68 7.92 -20.41
CA LYS A 40 -1.36 8.53 -21.71
C LYS A 40 -0.33 9.65 -21.62
N VAL A 41 -0.42 10.50 -20.59
CA VAL A 41 0.57 11.56 -20.34
C VAL A 41 1.93 10.95 -19.98
N MET A 42 1.94 9.94 -19.11
CA MET A 42 3.17 9.23 -18.72
C MET A 42 3.83 8.52 -19.90
N GLU A 43 3.04 7.94 -20.81
CA GLU A 43 3.53 7.32 -22.05
C GLU A 43 4.21 8.37 -22.94
N GLY A 44 3.54 9.50 -23.21
CA GLY A 44 4.14 10.58 -24.02
C GLY A 44 5.43 11.15 -23.42
N LEU A 45 5.46 11.38 -22.10
CA LEU A 45 6.67 11.84 -21.41
C LEU A 45 7.80 10.80 -21.48
N ARG A 46 7.48 9.51 -21.32
CA ARG A 46 8.48 8.44 -21.41
C ARG A 46 8.99 8.27 -22.83
N ASP A 47 8.15 8.42 -23.85
CA ASP A 47 8.55 8.30 -25.24
C ASP A 47 9.54 9.41 -25.65
N GLU A 48 9.38 10.62 -25.09
CA GLU A 48 10.27 11.76 -25.35
C GLU A 48 11.54 11.76 -24.48
N PHE A 49 11.41 11.49 -23.18
CA PHE A 49 12.50 11.67 -22.20
C PHE A 49 13.09 10.35 -21.67
N GLY A 50 12.53 9.21 -22.05
CA GLY A 50 12.88 7.89 -21.51
C GLY A 50 12.32 7.64 -20.11
N GLY A 51 12.71 6.52 -19.50
CA GLY A 51 12.30 6.14 -18.14
C GLY A 51 11.56 4.80 -18.07
N PRO A 52 11.31 4.29 -16.86
CA PRO A 52 10.62 3.02 -16.67
C PRO A 52 9.12 3.14 -16.94
N GLU A 53 8.49 2.05 -17.37
CA GLU A 53 7.04 1.95 -17.32
C GLU A 53 6.58 1.72 -15.87
N ILE A 54 5.64 2.55 -15.41
CA ILE A 54 4.98 2.41 -14.11
C ILE A 54 3.49 2.65 -14.27
N GLN A 55 2.67 2.11 -13.36
CA GLN A 55 1.24 2.42 -13.31
C GLN A 55 1.00 3.72 -12.52
N PRO A 56 0.02 4.56 -12.90
CA PRO A 56 -0.42 5.70 -12.10
C PRO A 56 -0.84 5.24 -10.69
N HIS A 57 -0.28 5.85 -9.65
CA HIS A 57 -0.62 5.54 -8.26
C HIS A 57 -0.31 6.70 -7.31
N ILE A 58 -0.94 6.70 -6.14
CA ILE A 58 -0.61 7.63 -5.05
C ILE A 58 0.04 6.81 -3.92
N PRO A 59 1.31 7.03 -3.59
CA PRO A 59 1.95 6.37 -2.45
C PRO A 59 1.27 6.75 -1.13
N VAL A 60 0.84 5.76 -0.35
CA VAL A 60 0.24 5.96 0.98
C VAL A 60 1.23 5.56 2.08
N LEU A 61 1.82 4.37 1.94
CA LEU A 61 2.89 3.87 2.80
C LEU A 61 4.02 3.31 1.95
N GLY A 62 5.25 3.39 2.43
CA GLY A 62 6.41 2.85 1.76
C GLY A 62 7.39 2.22 2.73
N SER A 63 8.30 1.40 2.21
CA SER A 63 9.41 0.82 2.99
C SER A 63 8.98 -0.02 4.18
N ILE A 64 7.83 -0.68 4.10
CA ILE A 64 7.34 -1.57 5.15
C ILE A 64 8.13 -2.87 5.09
N HIS A 65 8.80 -3.24 6.18
CA HIS A 65 9.54 -4.50 6.26
C HIS A 65 8.76 -5.47 7.11
N SER A 66 8.21 -6.52 6.51
CA SER A 66 7.44 -7.51 7.25
C SER A 66 7.33 -8.82 6.49
N LYS A 67 6.75 -9.83 7.12
CA LYS A 67 6.41 -11.11 6.51
C LYS A 67 5.14 -10.94 5.68
N GLU A 68 5.00 -11.75 4.64
CA GLU A 68 3.88 -11.66 3.72
C GLU A 68 2.53 -11.82 4.43
N ASP A 69 2.39 -12.79 5.34
CA ASP A 69 1.13 -13.05 6.04
C ASP A 69 0.69 -11.86 6.90
N ASP A 70 1.65 -11.22 7.56
CA ASP A 70 1.39 -10.05 8.40
C ASP A 70 0.97 -8.85 7.55
N ILE A 71 1.60 -8.64 6.39
CA ILE A 71 1.24 -7.59 5.43
C ILE A 71 -0.15 -7.83 4.88
N VAL A 72 -0.45 -9.03 4.39
CA VAL A 72 -1.75 -9.36 3.80
C VAL A 72 -2.86 -9.22 4.83
N ARG A 73 -2.63 -9.68 6.07
CA ARG A 73 -3.59 -9.54 7.17
C ARG A 73 -3.89 -8.06 7.47
N ASN A 74 -2.85 -7.25 7.68
CA ASN A 74 -3.02 -5.83 8.01
C ASN A 74 -3.60 -5.04 6.84
N PHE A 75 -3.22 -5.36 5.60
CA PHE A 75 -3.78 -4.73 4.41
C PHE A 75 -5.30 -4.97 4.30
N LYS A 76 -5.75 -6.22 4.51
CA LYS A 76 -7.19 -6.54 4.52
C LYS A 76 -7.94 -5.81 5.63
N GLU A 77 -7.38 -5.78 6.84
CA GLU A 77 -7.97 -5.03 7.97
C GLU A 77 -8.08 -3.53 7.65
N ALA A 78 -7.02 -2.95 7.08
CA ALA A 78 -6.96 -1.54 6.71
C ALA A 78 -7.98 -1.18 5.62
N CYS A 79 -8.11 -2.01 4.59
CA CYS A 79 -9.13 -1.85 3.54
C CYS A 79 -10.55 -1.91 4.12
N GLY A 80 -10.81 -2.75 5.13
CA GLY A 80 -12.12 -2.81 5.81
C GLY A 80 -12.47 -1.56 6.63
N LYS A 81 -11.48 -0.72 6.95
CA LYS A 81 -11.62 0.50 7.78
C LYS A 81 -11.44 1.81 7.01
N THR A 82 -11.16 1.72 5.71
CA THR A 82 -10.80 2.89 4.89
C THR A 82 -11.78 3.00 3.73
N ALA A 83 -12.48 4.13 3.67
CA ALA A 83 -13.33 4.46 2.53
C ALA A 83 -12.50 5.01 1.36
N CYS A 84 -13.05 4.93 0.15
CA CYS A 84 -12.54 5.72 -0.96
C CYS A 84 -12.59 7.21 -0.60
N TYR A 85 -11.59 7.97 -1.03
CA TYR A 85 -11.51 9.41 -0.83
C TYR A 85 -11.25 10.11 -2.16
N THR A 86 -11.54 11.40 -2.18
CA THR A 86 -11.28 12.26 -3.34
C THR A 86 -10.13 13.19 -3.03
N CYS A 87 -9.27 13.41 -4.02
CA CYS A 87 -8.22 14.41 -3.95
C CYS A 87 -8.15 15.21 -5.25
N THR A 88 -7.59 16.40 -5.18
CA THR A 88 -7.42 17.31 -6.32
C THR A 88 -5.94 17.48 -6.61
N VAL A 89 -5.57 17.33 -7.88
CA VAL A 89 -4.27 17.76 -8.37
C VAL A 89 -4.27 19.27 -8.42
N VAL A 90 -3.36 19.91 -7.70
CA VAL A 90 -3.28 21.37 -7.63
C VAL A 90 -2.19 21.95 -8.51
N ASP A 91 -1.17 21.15 -8.85
CA ASP A 91 -0.07 21.60 -9.72
C ASP A 91 0.66 20.42 -10.39
N VAL A 92 1.48 20.74 -11.38
CA VAL A 92 2.47 19.83 -11.97
C VAL A 92 3.85 20.34 -11.56
N LEU A 93 4.52 19.59 -10.70
CA LEU A 93 5.82 19.99 -10.16
C LEU A 93 6.93 19.13 -10.74
N THR A 94 8.15 19.68 -10.70
CA THR A 94 9.38 18.97 -11.03
C THR A 94 10.29 18.87 -9.82
N GLY A 95 11.15 17.87 -9.84
CA GLY A 95 12.16 17.69 -8.80
C GLY A 95 13.45 17.13 -9.37
N ARG A 96 14.47 17.10 -8.52
CA ARG A 96 15.84 16.72 -8.91
C ARG A 96 16.17 15.26 -8.58
N PHE A 97 15.22 14.52 -8.02
CA PHE A 97 15.39 13.12 -7.64
C PHE A 97 14.72 12.20 -8.66
N TYR A 98 15.31 11.02 -8.88
CA TYR A 98 14.83 10.04 -9.86
C TYR A 98 13.34 9.70 -9.68
N TYR A 99 12.89 9.48 -8.43
CA TYR A 99 11.49 9.15 -8.11
C TYR A 99 10.56 10.38 -7.99
N GLN A 100 11.10 11.59 -8.13
CA GLN A 100 10.35 12.85 -8.07
C GLN A 100 10.82 13.76 -9.22
N ASN A 101 10.79 13.25 -10.45
CA ASN A 101 11.26 13.98 -11.62
C ASN A 101 10.18 14.95 -12.14
N VAL A 102 9.03 14.42 -12.56
CA VAL A 102 7.79 15.16 -12.86
C VAL A 102 6.65 14.45 -12.15
N TYR A 103 5.82 15.19 -11.40
CA TYR A 103 4.73 14.59 -10.64
C TYR A 103 3.54 15.53 -10.49
N LEU A 104 2.36 14.93 -10.34
CA LEU A 104 1.14 15.65 -10.02
C LEU A 104 1.13 15.94 -8.52
N PHE A 105 1.11 17.22 -8.15
CA PHE A 105 1.09 17.62 -6.75
C PHE A 105 -0.35 17.62 -6.22
N ILE A 106 -0.53 16.96 -5.09
CA ILE A 106 -1.78 16.90 -4.31
C ILE A 106 -1.41 17.40 -2.91
N HIS A 107 -2.23 18.27 -2.32
CA HIS A 107 -1.99 18.73 -0.95
C HIS A 107 -1.93 17.52 0.00
N PRO A 108 -0.88 17.41 0.84
CA PRO A 108 -0.69 16.25 1.71
C PRO A 108 -1.90 15.91 2.58
N ASP A 109 -2.63 16.92 3.07
CA ASP A 109 -3.81 16.74 3.92
C ASP A 109 -4.95 15.98 3.22
N GLN A 110 -5.03 16.06 1.89
CA GLN A 110 -6.02 15.32 1.10
C GLN A 110 -5.69 13.84 0.96
N VAL A 111 -4.48 13.42 1.32
CA VAL A 111 -4.06 12.01 1.33
C VAL A 111 -3.93 11.52 2.77
N SER A 112 -3.18 12.23 3.62
CA SER A 112 -2.86 11.80 4.98
C SER A 112 -4.08 11.67 5.89
N SER A 113 -5.03 12.62 5.81
CA SER A 113 -6.24 12.61 6.62
C SER A 113 -7.14 11.41 6.32
N PRO A 114 -7.55 11.13 5.06
CA PRO A 114 -8.39 9.98 4.77
C PRO A 114 -7.67 8.63 4.93
N THR A 115 -6.34 8.58 4.85
CA THR A 115 -5.58 7.33 5.03
C THR A 115 -5.12 7.08 6.47
N GLY A 116 -5.49 7.92 7.44
CA GLY A 116 -5.04 7.77 8.83
C GLY A 116 -5.41 6.42 9.45
N ASN A 117 -6.66 5.98 9.27
CA ASN A 117 -7.14 4.68 9.75
C ASN A 117 -6.42 3.51 9.05
N PHE A 118 -6.08 3.69 7.77
CA PHE A 118 -5.32 2.72 7.01
C PHE A 118 -3.93 2.53 7.64
N ASN A 119 -3.24 3.64 7.89
CA ASN A 119 -1.87 3.65 8.43
C ASN A 119 -1.80 3.01 9.83
N TYR A 120 -2.80 3.25 10.67
CA TYR A 120 -2.88 2.67 12.02
C TYR A 120 -2.82 1.14 12.03
N CYS A 121 -3.31 0.48 10.96
CA CYS A 121 -3.26 -0.97 10.87
C CYS A 121 -1.82 -1.50 10.67
N PHE A 122 -0.90 -0.65 10.19
CA PHE A 122 0.50 -0.99 9.93
C PHE A 122 1.45 -0.53 11.04
N ASP A 123 1.05 0.41 11.90
CA ASP A 123 1.86 0.86 13.06
C ASP A 123 2.24 -0.27 14.03
N ARG A 124 1.46 -1.37 14.01
CA ARG A 124 1.69 -2.56 14.84
C ARG A 124 2.77 -3.50 14.29
N LEU A 125 3.28 -3.28 13.08
CA LEU A 125 4.34 -4.10 12.46
C LEU A 125 5.75 -3.72 12.90
N GLY A 126 5.93 -2.55 13.53
CA GLY A 126 7.23 -2.05 13.99
C GLY A 126 7.54 -2.33 15.46
N LYS A 127 6.78 -3.20 16.13
CA LYS A 127 6.99 -3.62 17.53
C LYS A 127 7.30 -5.11 17.62
#